data_AF-A0A969ZAR2-F1
#
_entry.id   AF-A0A969ZAR2-F1
#
_cell.length_a   1.000
_cell.length_b   1.000
_cell.length_c   1.000
_cell.angle_alpha   90.00
_cell.angle_beta   90.00
_cell.angle_gamma   90.00
#
_symmetry.space_group_name_H-M   'P 1'
#
loop_
_entity.id
_entity.type
_entity.pdbx_description
1 polymer ?
#
loop_
_entity_poly.entity_id
_entity_poly.type
_entity_poly.pdbx_seq_one_letter_code
_entity_poly.pdbx_strand_id
1 'polypeptide(L)'
;MAKTTKPPKQWPPTIDAPFEPGDIIEYEGVLYIVREQMTDGSVIPGQHYNNFLTPYNELGSSTYDPHYGYRQYDIVIYNGIHYIANRDVNSSPGNSHNNYPGDPNKWSLLPGYSSNVAYTRGTGFRTGTGDTLVIYRVIQNAPAGTPVTDTNYFKVITQGVDYYWQP
;
A
#
# COMPACT_ATOMS: atom_id res chain seq x y z
N MET A 1 -15.67 0.69 12.85
CA MET A 1 -15.49 -0.78 13.01
C MET A 1 -14.11 -1.11 12.47
N ALA A 2 -13.22 -1.69 13.28
CA ALA A 2 -11.96 -2.23 12.78
C ALA A 2 -12.33 -3.35 11.79
N LYS A 3 -11.92 -3.23 10.51
CA LYS A 3 -11.97 -4.38 9.61
C LYS A 3 -11.02 -5.40 10.21
N THR A 4 -11.57 -6.51 10.71
CA THR A 4 -10.78 -7.67 11.12
C THR A 4 -9.92 -8.07 9.93
N THR A 5 -8.60 -8.04 10.10
CA THR A 5 -7.66 -8.63 9.14
C THR A 5 -8.11 -10.07 8.89
N LYS A 6 -8.37 -10.44 7.64
CA LYS A 6 -8.65 -11.85 7.30
C LYS A 6 -7.48 -12.69 7.84
N PRO A 7 -7.74 -13.84 8.48
CA PRO A 7 -6.66 -14.71 8.91
C PRO A 7 -5.78 -15.08 7.71
N PRO A 8 -4.46 -15.21 7.87
CA PRO A 8 -3.58 -15.60 6.78
C PRO A 8 -4.02 -16.94 6.17
N LYS A 9 -4.09 -16.99 4.85
CA LYS A 9 -4.25 -18.22 4.09
C LYS A 9 -2.90 -18.93 3.97
N GLN A 10 -2.92 -20.25 3.95
CA GLN A 10 -1.73 -21.08 3.76
C GLN A 10 -1.45 -21.27 2.27
N TRP A 11 -0.20 -21.03 1.86
CA TRP A 11 0.28 -21.30 0.50
C TRP A 11 0.32 -22.81 0.19
N PRO A 12 0.09 -23.27 -1.06
CA PRO A 12 -0.29 -22.52 -2.27
C PRO A 12 -1.81 -22.41 -2.48
N PRO A 13 -2.29 -21.47 -3.33
CA PRO A 13 -3.68 -21.45 -3.77
C PRO A 13 -3.97 -22.62 -4.72
N THR A 14 -5.25 -22.95 -4.87
CA THR A 14 -5.74 -23.94 -5.83
C THR A 14 -6.93 -23.39 -6.62
N ILE A 15 -7.31 -24.06 -7.71
CA ILE A 15 -8.44 -23.63 -8.52
C ILE A 15 -9.76 -23.61 -7.74
N ASP A 16 -9.91 -24.50 -6.76
CA ASP A 16 -11.09 -24.60 -5.89
C ASP A 16 -11.01 -23.66 -4.66
N ALA A 17 -9.83 -23.13 -4.37
CA ALA A 17 -9.57 -22.21 -3.27
C ALA A 17 -8.58 -21.11 -3.69
N PRO A 18 -8.97 -20.22 -4.61
CA PRO A 18 -8.09 -19.17 -5.09
C PRO A 18 -7.77 -18.18 -3.97
N PHE A 19 -6.64 -17.49 -4.15
CA PHE A 19 -6.35 -16.29 -3.39
C PHE A 19 -6.88 -15.09 -4.15
N GLU A 20 -7.66 -14.28 -3.46
CA GLU A 20 -8.27 -13.08 -4.01
C GLU A 20 -7.44 -11.86 -3.63
N PRO A 21 -7.44 -10.79 -4.46
CA PRO A 21 -6.84 -9.52 -4.10
C PRO A 21 -7.20 -9.09 -2.67
N GLY A 22 -6.15 -8.81 -1.90
CA GLY A 22 -6.24 -8.36 -0.53
C GLY A 22 -6.33 -9.46 0.53
N ASP A 23 -6.32 -10.74 0.14
CA ASP A 23 -6.03 -11.82 1.08
C ASP A 23 -4.60 -11.69 1.62
N ILE A 24 -4.42 -12.06 2.88
CA ILE A 24 -3.10 -12.19 3.49
C ILE A 24 -2.71 -13.67 3.40
N ILE A 25 -1.47 -13.95 3.05
CA ILE A 25 -0.90 -15.29 3.02
C ILE A 25 0.32 -15.36 3.93
N GLU A 26 0.56 -16.50 4.54
CA GLU A 26 1.81 -16.78 5.26
C GLU A 26 2.65 -17.77 4.46
N TYR A 27 3.92 -17.43 4.25
CA TYR A 27 4.89 -18.30 3.60
C TYR A 27 6.24 -18.16 4.29
N GLU A 28 6.78 -19.28 4.78
CA GLU A 28 8.07 -19.33 5.51
C GLU A 28 8.17 -18.32 6.68
N GLY A 29 7.04 -18.06 7.36
CA GLY A 29 6.97 -17.12 8.49
C GLY A 29 6.91 -15.64 8.09
N VAL A 30 6.84 -15.34 6.79
CA VAL A 30 6.64 -13.98 6.26
C VAL A 30 5.21 -13.85 5.74
N LEU A 31 4.55 -12.75 6.12
CA LEU A 31 3.23 -12.43 5.61
C LEU A 31 3.33 -11.68 4.28
N TYR A 32 2.50 -12.04 3.32
CA TYR A 32 2.33 -11.32 2.06
C TYR A 32 0.87 -10.97 1.85
N ILE A 33 0.63 -9.94 1.07
CA ILE A 33 -0.71 -9.57 0.64
C ILE A 33 -0.84 -9.82 -0.86
N VAL A 34 -1.95 -10.46 -1.22
CA VAL A 34 -2.31 -10.80 -2.58
C VAL A 34 -2.76 -9.51 -3.28
N ARG A 35 -2.21 -9.26 -4.46
CA ARG A 35 -2.50 -8.10 -5.31
C ARG A 35 -3.45 -8.53 -6.41
N GLU A 36 -3.12 -9.60 -7.09
CA GLU A 36 -3.88 -10.15 -8.21
C GLU A 36 -4.40 -11.53 -7.84
N GLN A 37 -5.54 -11.92 -8.43
CA GLN A 37 -6.10 -13.24 -8.16
C GLN A 37 -5.10 -14.33 -8.54
N MET A 38 -4.96 -15.33 -7.68
CA MET A 38 -4.08 -16.48 -7.89
C MET A 38 -4.87 -17.77 -7.75
N THR A 39 -4.88 -18.58 -8.79
CA THR A 39 -5.56 -19.88 -8.84
C THR A 39 -4.61 -21.06 -8.70
N ASP A 40 -3.30 -20.82 -8.71
CA ASP A 40 -2.27 -21.85 -8.56
C ASP A 40 -0.99 -21.30 -7.91
N GLY A 41 -0.12 -22.22 -7.50
CA GLY A 41 1.14 -21.92 -6.84
C GLY A 41 2.30 -21.56 -7.79
N SER A 42 2.05 -21.11 -9.02
CA SER A 42 3.12 -20.77 -9.98
C SER A 42 3.96 -19.57 -9.55
N VAL A 43 3.40 -18.66 -8.75
CA VAL A 43 4.05 -17.41 -8.32
C VAL A 43 4.48 -17.51 -6.85
N ILE A 44 5.74 -17.87 -6.61
CA ILE A 44 6.20 -18.16 -5.24
C ILE A 44 6.35 -16.85 -4.43
N PRO A 45 5.82 -16.78 -3.19
CA PRO A 45 6.04 -15.63 -2.31
C PRO A 45 7.52 -15.37 -2.09
N GLY A 46 7.92 -14.10 -2.06
CA GLY A 46 9.33 -13.70 -1.88
C GLY A 46 10.21 -13.82 -3.12
N GLN A 47 9.74 -14.42 -4.23
CA GLN A 47 10.47 -14.33 -5.49
C GLN A 47 10.52 -12.89 -6.00
N HIS A 48 11.66 -12.52 -6.58
CA HIS A 48 11.83 -11.23 -7.24
C HIS A 48 10.87 -11.11 -8.43
N TYR A 49 10.46 -9.88 -8.74
CA TYR A 49 9.58 -9.57 -9.88
C TYR A 49 8.16 -10.12 -9.73
N ASN A 50 7.67 -10.12 -8.49
CA ASN A 50 6.34 -10.60 -8.16
C ASN A 50 5.34 -9.43 -8.13
N ASN A 51 4.40 -9.42 -9.07
CA ASN A 51 3.29 -8.45 -9.11
C ASN A 51 2.02 -8.97 -8.41
N PHE A 52 1.97 -10.26 -8.09
CA PHE A 52 0.82 -10.91 -7.45
C PHE A 52 0.89 -10.85 -5.94
N LEU A 53 2.10 -10.81 -5.37
CA LEU A 53 2.36 -10.82 -3.94
C LEU A 53 3.39 -9.75 -3.60
N THR A 54 3.22 -9.15 -2.44
CA THR A 54 4.24 -8.30 -1.85
C THR A 54 4.16 -8.40 -0.33
N PRO A 55 5.28 -8.16 0.38
CA PRO A 55 5.31 -8.27 1.83
C PRO A 55 4.19 -7.48 2.49
N TYR A 56 3.50 -8.13 3.42
CA TYR A 56 2.50 -7.51 4.26
C TYR A 56 3.19 -6.93 5.49
N ASN A 57 3.16 -5.61 5.63
CA ASN A 57 3.80 -4.91 6.74
C ASN A 57 3.03 -3.65 7.17
N GLU A 58 3.48 -3.08 8.28
CA GLU A 58 2.98 -1.82 8.81
C GLU A 58 3.37 -0.66 7.88
N LEU A 59 2.43 0.22 7.55
CA LEU A 59 2.71 1.41 6.76
C LEU A 59 3.63 2.33 7.57
N GLY A 60 4.79 2.68 7.01
CA GLY A 60 5.89 3.32 7.76
C GLY A 60 7.07 2.39 8.06
N SER A 61 6.95 1.09 7.75
CA SER A 61 8.06 0.13 7.73
C SER A 61 8.39 -0.38 6.31
N SER A 62 7.50 -0.10 5.35
CA SER A 62 7.59 -0.57 3.96
C SER A 62 8.64 0.22 3.16
N THR A 63 9.88 -0.25 3.21
CA THR A 63 10.95 0.25 2.33
C THR A 63 10.62 -0.10 0.88
N TYR A 64 10.82 0.87 -0.03
CA TYR A 64 10.72 0.63 -1.47
C TYR A 64 11.69 -0.45 -1.89
N ASP A 65 11.19 -1.40 -2.68
CA ASP A 65 11.95 -2.49 -3.26
C ASP A 65 11.60 -2.58 -4.76
N PRO A 66 12.58 -2.39 -5.66
CA PRO A 66 12.34 -2.37 -7.10
C PRO A 66 11.89 -3.72 -7.68
N HIS A 67 11.97 -4.81 -6.91
CA HIS A 67 11.53 -6.14 -7.33
C HIS A 67 10.01 -6.31 -7.21
N TYR A 68 9.28 -5.41 -6.56
CA TYR A 68 7.83 -5.45 -6.47
C TYR A 68 7.16 -4.43 -7.40
N GLY A 69 5.97 -4.79 -7.89
CA GLY A 69 5.05 -3.84 -8.48
C GLY A 69 4.25 -3.11 -7.40
N TYR A 70 3.92 -1.85 -7.66
CA TYR A 70 3.10 -1.01 -6.80
C TYR A 70 1.85 -0.56 -7.57
N ARG A 71 0.72 -0.53 -6.89
CA ARG A 71 -0.52 0.01 -7.44
C ARG A 71 -0.60 1.51 -7.22
N GLN A 72 -1.41 2.17 -8.02
CA GLN A 72 -1.81 3.54 -7.76
C GLN A 72 -2.19 3.66 -6.29
N TYR A 73 -1.64 4.70 -5.67
CA TYR A 73 -1.81 5.12 -4.29
C TYR A 73 -1.06 4.31 -3.22
N ASP A 74 -0.29 3.30 -3.60
CA ASP A 74 0.61 2.61 -2.67
C ASP A 74 1.61 3.57 -2.02
N ILE A 75 1.93 3.33 -0.75
CA ILE A 75 2.86 4.16 0.02
C ILE A 75 4.13 3.36 0.33
N VAL A 76 5.29 3.98 0.07
CA VAL A 76 6.61 3.38 0.33
C VAL A 76 7.56 4.39 0.97
N ILE A 77 8.60 3.87 1.63
CA ILE A 77 9.73 4.64 2.13
C ILE A 77 10.90 4.50 1.18
N TYR A 78 11.43 5.62 0.70
CA TYR A 78 12.65 5.65 -0.08
C TYR A 78 13.56 6.75 0.45
N ASN A 79 14.78 6.38 0.86
CA ASN A 79 15.74 7.29 1.52
C ASN A 79 15.13 8.05 2.72
N GLY A 80 14.31 7.37 3.53
CA GLY A 80 13.64 7.95 4.70
C GLY A 80 12.45 8.87 4.37
N ILE A 81 12.11 9.04 3.09
CA ILE A 81 11.01 9.88 2.63
C ILE A 81 9.83 8.99 2.23
N HIS A 82 8.62 9.42 2.60
CA HIS A 82 7.38 8.71 2.25
C HIS A 82 6.86 9.21 0.91
N TYR A 83 6.60 8.28 0.01
CA TYR A 83 6.05 8.53 -1.31
C TYR A 83 4.74 7.78 -1.50
N ILE A 84 3.88 8.35 -2.33
CA ILE A 84 2.63 7.74 -2.79
C ILE A 84 2.71 7.52 -4.30
N ALA A 85 2.35 6.34 -4.78
CA ALA A 85 2.28 6.04 -6.20
C ALA A 85 1.13 6.83 -6.83
N ASN A 86 1.38 7.56 -7.91
CA ASN A 86 0.36 8.32 -8.63
C ASN A 86 -0.40 7.47 -9.65
N ARG A 87 0.10 6.27 -9.93
CA ARG A 87 -0.36 5.30 -10.93
C ARG A 87 0.21 3.93 -10.60
N ASP A 88 -0.22 2.90 -11.31
CA ASP A 88 0.45 1.61 -11.26
C ASP A 88 1.90 1.72 -11.75
N VAL A 89 2.80 1.11 -10.98
CA VAL A 89 4.25 1.03 -11.18
C VAL A 89 4.62 -0.45 -11.23
N ASN A 90 4.74 -1.00 -12.44
CA ASN A 90 5.11 -2.40 -12.61
C ASN A 90 6.53 -2.67 -12.10
N SER A 91 6.80 -3.87 -11.57
CA SER A 91 8.17 -4.32 -11.34
C SER A 91 8.97 -4.28 -12.65
N SER A 92 10.26 -3.91 -12.59
CA SER A 92 11.12 -3.87 -13.77
C SER A 92 12.48 -4.50 -13.48
N PRO A 93 12.77 -5.68 -14.06
CA PRO A 93 14.10 -6.27 -13.97
C PRO A 93 15.09 -5.42 -14.79
N GLY A 94 16.07 -4.83 -14.12
CA GLY A 94 17.23 -4.19 -14.77
C GLY A 94 17.16 -2.67 -14.98
N ASN A 95 16.06 -2.00 -14.64
CA ASN A 95 15.96 -0.55 -14.77
C ASN A 95 15.32 0.13 -13.54
N SER A 96 15.96 -0.05 -12.38
CA SER A 96 15.58 0.59 -11.11
C SER A 96 15.50 2.12 -11.20
N HIS A 97 16.19 2.73 -12.16
CA HIS A 97 16.16 4.17 -12.42
C HIS A 97 14.83 4.67 -13.00
N ASN A 98 13.96 3.83 -13.53
CA ASN A 98 12.68 4.29 -14.05
C ASN A 98 11.52 4.13 -13.06
N ASN A 99 11.68 3.35 -11.98
CA ASN A 99 10.55 3.03 -11.09
C ASN A 99 10.76 3.53 -9.65
N TYR A 100 11.87 4.19 -9.36
CA TYR A 100 12.18 4.66 -8.02
C TYR A 100 11.24 5.80 -7.58
N PRO A 101 10.94 5.92 -6.27
CA PRO A 101 10.05 6.95 -5.75
C PRO A 101 10.43 8.42 -6.00
N GLY A 102 11.58 8.70 -6.62
CA GLY A 102 11.94 10.05 -7.06
C GLY A 102 11.51 10.41 -8.49
N ASP A 103 10.92 9.50 -9.28
CA ASP A 103 10.32 9.84 -10.58
C ASP A 103 8.94 10.50 -10.36
N PRO A 104 8.79 11.81 -10.62
CA PRO A 104 7.53 12.54 -10.37
C PRO A 104 6.37 12.07 -11.27
N ASN A 105 6.66 11.37 -12.37
CA ASN A 105 5.62 10.83 -13.25
C ASN A 105 4.93 9.59 -12.66
N LYS A 106 5.53 8.99 -11.61
CA LYS A 106 5.07 7.75 -10.99
C LYS A 106 4.79 7.91 -9.52
N TRP A 107 5.50 8.81 -8.85
CA TRP A 107 5.47 8.97 -7.41
C TRP A 107 5.34 10.44 -7.02
N SER A 108 4.53 10.71 -6.00
CA SER A 108 4.50 12.00 -5.33
C SER A 108 5.02 11.84 -3.92
N LEU A 109 5.60 12.90 -3.36
CA LEU A 109 5.79 12.98 -1.92
C LEU A 109 4.43 12.82 -1.23
N LEU A 110 4.35 11.97 -0.20
CA LEU A 110 3.15 11.84 0.60
C LEU A 110 2.92 13.19 1.33
N PRO A 111 1.85 13.93 1.01
CA PRO A 111 1.69 15.29 1.48
C PRO A 111 1.44 15.31 2.99
N GLY A 112 1.99 16.34 3.65
CA GLY A 112 1.60 16.66 5.02
C GLY A 112 0.18 17.22 5.05
N TYR A 113 -0.53 16.97 6.15
CA TYR A 113 -1.83 17.60 6.40
C TYR A 113 -1.72 19.13 6.35
N SER A 114 -2.67 19.74 5.66
CA SER A 114 -2.92 21.18 5.59
C SER A 114 -4.40 21.47 5.75
N SER A 115 -4.74 22.42 6.62
CA SER A 115 -6.11 22.90 6.83
C SER A 115 -6.64 23.74 5.67
N ASN A 116 -5.77 24.20 4.75
CA ASN A 116 -6.17 25.04 3.62
C ASN A 116 -6.50 24.23 2.36
N VAL A 117 -6.41 22.91 2.43
CA VAL A 117 -6.56 21.99 1.30
C VAL A 117 -7.84 21.17 1.48
N ALA A 118 -8.65 21.06 0.43
CA ALA A 118 -9.71 20.08 0.34
C ALA A 118 -9.11 18.74 -0.12
N TYR A 119 -9.63 17.62 0.40
CA TYR A 119 -9.11 16.29 0.11
C TYR A 119 -10.13 15.46 -0.66
N THR A 120 -9.65 14.72 -1.67
CA THR A 120 -10.48 13.80 -2.45
C THR A 120 -10.47 12.41 -1.84
N ARG A 121 -11.62 11.73 -1.82
CA ARG A 121 -11.76 10.33 -1.41
C ARG A 121 -10.70 9.46 -2.11
N GLY A 122 -10.08 8.55 -1.35
CA GLY A 122 -9.06 7.63 -1.84
C GLY A 122 -7.64 8.14 -1.67
N THR A 123 -7.43 9.46 -1.55
CA THR A 123 -6.10 10.03 -1.36
C THR A 123 -5.55 9.77 0.06
N GLY A 124 -4.23 9.83 0.19
CA GLY A 124 -3.51 9.70 1.45
C GLY A 124 -2.73 10.97 1.81
N PHE A 125 -2.58 11.22 3.10
CA PHE A 125 -1.70 12.26 3.63
C PHE A 125 -1.10 11.80 4.96
N ARG A 126 -0.11 12.54 5.45
CA ARG A 126 0.54 12.25 6.74
C ARG A 126 0.41 13.40 7.72
N THR A 127 0.43 13.08 9.00
CA THR A 127 0.78 14.01 10.08
C THR A 127 2.11 13.56 10.69
N GLY A 128 2.79 14.49 11.36
CA GLY A 128 4.08 14.22 11.98
C GLY A 128 5.21 13.92 10.99
N THR A 129 6.37 13.60 11.56
CA THR A 129 7.63 13.28 10.86
C THR A 129 8.41 12.24 11.66
N GLY A 130 9.25 11.45 10.98
CA GLY A 130 10.07 10.42 11.61
C GLY A 130 9.21 9.42 12.38
N ASP A 131 9.54 9.21 13.66
CA ASP A 131 8.86 8.23 14.53
C ASP A 131 7.44 8.61 14.95
N THR A 132 7.00 9.85 14.68
CA THR A 132 5.64 10.33 15.00
C THR A 132 4.71 10.32 13.79
N LEU A 133 5.17 9.73 12.69
CA LEU A 133 4.41 9.68 11.45
C LEU A 133 3.10 8.92 11.64
N VAL A 134 2.00 9.57 11.28
CA VAL A 134 0.70 8.91 11.17
C VAL A 134 0.17 9.13 9.76
N ILE A 135 -0.18 8.04 9.09
CA ILE A 135 -0.71 8.07 7.73
C ILE A 135 -2.23 7.98 7.81
N TYR A 136 -2.90 8.85 7.06
CA TYR A 136 -4.35 8.90 6.96
C TYR A 136 -4.79 8.65 5.53
N ARG A 137 -5.90 7.92 5.38
CA ARG A 137 -6.70 7.85 4.15
C ARG A 137 -7.89 8.78 4.29
N VAL A 138 -8.23 9.41 3.18
CA VAL A 138 -9.46 10.15 2.97
C VAL A 138 -10.56 9.17 2.54
N ILE A 139 -11.55 8.92 3.39
CA ILE A 139 -12.63 7.96 3.15
C ILE A 139 -13.85 8.60 2.45
N GLN A 140 -13.96 9.93 2.48
CA GLN A 140 -14.96 10.74 1.78
C GLN A 140 -14.35 12.10 1.40
N ASN A 141 -14.87 12.76 0.36
CA ASN A 141 -14.39 14.09 -0.02
C ASN A 141 -14.51 15.06 1.16
N ALA A 142 -13.39 15.63 1.59
CA ALA A 142 -13.32 16.51 2.76
C ALA A 142 -13.08 17.96 2.30
N PRO A 143 -13.90 18.93 2.72
CA PRO A 143 -13.64 20.33 2.42
C PRO A 143 -12.37 20.84 3.11
N ALA A 144 -11.86 21.99 2.66
CA ALA A 144 -10.80 22.67 3.37
C ALA A 144 -11.25 23.02 4.80
N GLY A 145 -10.34 22.88 5.76
CA GLY A 145 -10.60 23.10 7.19
C GLY A 145 -11.08 21.87 7.95
N THR A 146 -11.36 20.74 7.30
CA THR A 146 -11.75 19.51 8.00
C THR A 146 -10.64 19.06 8.96
N PRO A 147 -10.91 18.92 10.27
CA PRO A 147 -9.92 18.47 11.25
C PRO A 147 -9.46 17.04 10.96
N VAL A 148 -8.16 16.75 11.13
CA VAL A 148 -7.62 15.39 10.95
C VAL A 148 -8.27 14.34 11.86
N THR A 149 -8.84 14.78 12.99
CA THR A 149 -9.55 13.94 13.95
C THR A 149 -10.97 13.58 13.51
N ASP A 150 -11.50 14.16 12.43
CA ASP A 150 -12.84 13.85 11.95
C ASP A 150 -12.87 12.49 11.23
N THR A 151 -13.33 11.48 11.97
CA THR A 151 -13.40 10.10 11.50
C THR A 151 -14.45 9.86 10.42
N ASN A 152 -15.29 10.85 10.09
CA ASN A 152 -16.19 10.76 8.94
C ASN A 152 -15.45 10.94 7.60
N TYR A 153 -14.32 11.66 7.64
CA TYR A 153 -13.53 11.98 6.46
C TYR A 153 -12.19 11.26 6.43
N PHE A 154 -11.56 11.02 7.59
CA PHE A 154 -10.22 10.48 7.66
C PHE A 154 -10.13 9.22 8.51
N LYS A 155 -9.36 8.25 8.04
CA LYS A 155 -9.06 7.00 8.76
C LYS A 155 -7.55 6.83 8.84
N VAL A 156 -7.04 6.56 10.03
CA VAL A 156 -5.63 6.14 10.20
C VAL A 156 -5.40 4.83 9.47
N ILE A 157 -4.27 4.74 8.78
CA ILE A 157 -3.81 3.53 8.10
C ILE A 157 -2.54 3.06 8.80
N THR A 158 -2.55 1.83 9.30
CA THR A 158 -1.39 1.22 9.97
C THR A 158 -0.82 0.06 9.18
N GLN A 159 -1.52 -0.46 8.17
CA GLN A 159 -1.16 -1.70 7.48
C GLN A 159 -1.41 -1.57 5.97
N GLY A 160 -0.57 -2.21 5.16
CA GLY A 160 -0.70 -2.18 3.71
C GLY A 160 -2.11 -2.61 3.23
N VAL A 161 -2.71 -3.63 3.84
CA VAL A 161 -4.05 -4.16 3.45
C VAL A 161 -5.16 -3.12 3.44
N ASP A 162 -5.14 -2.17 4.36
CA ASP A 162 -6.13 -1.10 4.40
C ASP A 162 -6.08 -0.26 3.10
N TYR A 163 -4.92 -0.21 2.46
CA TYR A 163 -4.72 0.49 1.20
C TYR A 163 -5.27 -0.28 0.00
N TYR A 164 -4.97 -1.58 -0.11
CA TYR A 164 -5.30 -2.41 -1.29
C TYR A 164 -6.76 -2.78 -1.43
N TRP A 165 -7.51 -2.77 -0.34
CA TRP A 165 -8.96 -2.92 -0.39
C TRP A 165 -9.62 -1.58 -0.72
N GLN A 166 -9.55 -1.17 -2.00
CA GLN A 166 -10.48 -0.21 -2.59
C GLN A 166 -11.41 -0.94 -3.58
N PRO A 167 -12.74 -0.80 -3.46
CA PRO A 167 -13.60 -0.80 -4.64
C PRO A 167 -13.46 0.53 -5.42
#